data_AF-A0A382MP35-F1
#
_entry.id   AF-A0A382MP35-F1
#
_cell.length_a   1.000
_cell.length_b   1.000
_cell.length_c   1.000
_cell.angle_alpha   90.00
_cell.angle_beta   90.00
_cell.angle_gamma   90.00
#
_symmetry.space_group_name_H-M   'P 1'
#
loop_
_entity.id
_entity.type
_entity.pdbx_description
1 polymer ?
#
loop_
_entity_poly.entity_id
_entity_poly.type
_entity_poly.pdbx_seq_one_letter_code
_entity_poly.pdbx_strand_id
1 'polypeptide(L)' 'VSVLNQKTIRNSFEIEGIGLHSGKPVKIKVCPSEPNTGIIFKRIDLKNNNYIIPNIFNVA' A
#
# COMPACT_ATOMS: atom_id res chain seq x y z
N VAL A 1 -25.39 2.48 -15.38
CA VAL A 1 -24.07 2.16 -14.78
C VAL A 1 -24.13 2.51 -13.29
N SER A 2 -23.79 1.59 -12.40
CA SER A 2 -23.77 1.84 -10.95
C SER A 2 -22.77 2.94 -10.62
N VAL A 3 -23.19 3.90 -9.78
CA VAL A 3 -22.37 5.05 -9.34
C VAL A 3 -21.38 4.66 -8.23
N LEU A 4 -21.53 3.46 -7.66
CA LEU A 4 -20.78 2.96 -6.51
C LEU A 4 -19.89 1.77 -6.89
N ASN A 5 -18.92 2.00 -7.77
CA ASN A 5 -17.93 0.98 -8.13
C ASN A 5 -16.68 1.13 -7.27
N GLN A 6 -16.04 0.00 -6.94
CA GLN A 6 -14.72 0.03 -6.32
C GLN A 6 -13.72 0.75 -7.23
N LYS A 7 -12.76 1.42 -6.61
CA LYS A 7 -11.75 2.21 -7.32
C LYS A 7 -10.37 1.67 -6.97
N THR A 8 -9.53 1.65 -7.99
CA THR A 8 -8.09 1.48 -7.87
C THR A 8 -7.41 2.56 -8.70
N ILE A 9 -6.10 2.72 -8.55
CA ILE A 9 -5.35 3.68 -9.36
C ILE A 9 -5.24 3.19 -10.81
N ARG A 10 -5.21 4.11 -11.77
CA ARG A 10 -5.13 3.74 -13.20
C ARG A 10 -3.76 3.19 -13.59
N ASN A 11 -2.70 3.86 -13.14
CA ASN A 11 -1.31 3.52 -13.47
C ASN A 11 -0.49 3.53 -12.19
N SER A 12 0.52 2.66 -12.10
CA SER A 12 1.46 2.68 -10.98
C SER A 12 2.25 3.99 -10.94
N PHE A 13 2.59 4.46 -9.75
CA PHE A 13 3.47 5.61 -9.55
C PHE A 13 4.37 5.42 -8.34
N GLU A 14 5.43 6.24 -8.26
CA GLU A 14 6.44 6.16 -7.20
C GLU A 14 6.57 7.50 -6.47
N ILE A 15 6.86 7.44 -5.18
CA ILE A 15 7.15 8.58 -4.30
C ILE A 15 8.43 8.27 -3.54
N GLU A 16 9.33 9.26 -3.47
CA GLU A 16 10.56 9.19 -2.69
C GLU A 16 10.55 10.29 -1.63
N GLY A 17 11.06 9.98 -0.43
CA GLY A 17 11.07 10.93 0.69
C GLY A 17 11.73 10.38 1.94
N ILE A 18 11.58 11.12 3.05
CA ILE A 18 12.11 10.75 4.36
C ILE A 18 10.95 10.36 5.29
N GLY A 19 11.07 9.23 5.97
CA GLY A 19 10.09 8.81 6.97
C GLY A 19 10.12 9.73 8.20
N LEU A 20 8.98 10.33 8.54
CA LEU A 20 8.89 11.38 9.57
C LEU A 20 9.52 10.98 10.92
N HIS A 21 9.18 9.80 11.44
CA HIS A 21 9.65 9.35 12.75
C HIS A 21 10.98 8.58 12.70
N SER A 22 11.28 7.91 11.57
CA SER A 22 12.50 7.11 11.45
C SER A 22 13.69 7.92 10.95
N GLY A 23 13.46 9.06 10.28
CA GLY A 23 14.48 9.84 9.60
C GLY A 23 15.13 9.13 8.40
N LYS A 24 14.63 7.95 8.00
CA LYS A 24 15.26 7.14 6.95
C LYS A 24 14.69 7.48 5.56
N PRO A 25 15.52 7.44 4.50
CA PRO A 25 15.03 7.54 3.13
C PRO A 25 14.16 6.32 2.80
N VAL A 26 13.04 6.57 2.12
CA VAL A 26 12.07 5.55 1.71
C VAL A 26 11.62 5.83 0.28
N LYS A 27 11.42 4.76 -0.47
CA LYS A 27 10.77 4.76 -1.77
C LYS A 27 9.48 3.93 -1.69
N ILE A 28 8.37 4.53 -2.09
CA ILE A 28 7.05 3.89 -2.11
C ILE A 28 6.61 3.76 -3.56
N LYS A 29 6.10 2.57 -3.93
CA LYS A 29 5.41 2.34 -5.19
C LYS A 29 3.96 2.00 -4.90
N VAL A 30 3.03 2.72 -5.53
CA VAL A 30 1.60 2.40 -5.47
C VAL A 30 1.22 1.72 -6.78
N CYS A 31 0.56 0.56 -6.68
CA CYS A 31 0.17 -0.27 -7.83
C CYS A 31 -1.36 -0.43 -7.89
N PRO A 32 -1.95 -0.57 -9.10
CA PRO A 32 -3.33 -1.00 -9.26
C PRO A 32 -3.56 -2.38 -8.62
N SER A 33 -4.81 -2.68 -8.31
CA SER A 33 -5.20 -3.95 -7.69
C SER A 33 -6.61 -4.36 -8.11
N GLU A 34 -6.86 -5.67 -8.07
CA GLU A 34 -8.14 -6.27 -8.43
C GLU A 34 -9.26 -5.91 -7.43
N PRO A 35 -10.53 -5.97 -7.85
CA PRO A 35 -11.66 -5.79 -6.94
C PRO A 35 -11.58 -6.67 -5.69
N ASN A 36 -12.06 -6.14 -4.57
CA ASN A 36 -12.11 -6.74 -3.24
C ASN A 36 -10.74 -6.99 -2.57
N THR A 37 -9.62 -6.58 -3.19
CA THR A 37 -8.30 -6.71 -2.56
C THR A 37 -8.13 -5.79 -1.35
N GLY A 38 -8.87 -4.67 -1.33
CA GLY A 38 -8.70 -3.62 -0.32
C GLY A 38 -7.37 -2.86 -0.51
N ILE A 39 -6.84 -2.31 0.57
CA ILE A 39 -5.52 -1.70 0.62
C ILE A 39 -4.56 -2.72 1.23
N ILE A 40 -3.37 -2.90 0.69
CA ILE A 40 -2.34 -3.78 1.27
C ILE A 40 -1.00 -3.06 1.24
N PHE A 41 -0.33 -3.00 2.40
CA PHE A 41 1.05 -2.52 2.47
C PHE A 41 2.00 -3.70 2.27
N LYS A 42 3.03 -3.53 1.44
CA LYS A 42 4.08 -4.53 1.23
C LYS A 42 5.46 -3.98 1.57
N ARG A 43 6.17 -4.65 2.48
CA ARG A 43 7.57 -4.39 2.85
C ARG A 43 8.53 -5.12 1.91
N ILE A 44 8.82 -4.52 0.76
CA ILE A 44 9.66 -5.15 -0.27
C ILE A 44 11.11 -5.45 0.17
N ASP A 45 11.56 -4.80 1.24
CA ASP A 45 12.87 -5.00 1.87
C ASP A 45 12.94 -6.31 2.69
N LEU A 46 11.80 -6.93 3.00
CA LEU A 46 11.70 -8.18 3.74
C LEU A 46 11.39 -9.36 2.81
N LYS A 47 12.06 -10.49 3.03
CA LYS A 47 11.86 -11.72 2.24
C LYS A 47 10.57 -12.48 2.59
N ASN A 48 10.21 -12.49 3.88
CA ASN A 48 9.09 -13.27 4.42
C ASN A 48 8.16 -12.35 5.21
N ASN A 49 6.89 -12.73 5.36
CA ASN A 49 5.86 -12.02 6.15
C ASN A 49 5.82 -10.51 5.88
N ASN A 50 5.85 -10.15 4.59
CA ASN A 50 6.02 -8.78 4.15
C ASN A 50 4.74 -8.11 3.68
N TYR A 51 3.58 -8.75 3.84
CA TYR A 51 2.27 -8.17 3.55
C TYR A 51 1.57 -7.78 4.84
N ILE A 52 1.04 -6.57 4.88
CA ILE A 52 0.32 -6.01 6.03
C ILE A 52 -1.04 -5.53 5.53
N ILE A 53 -2.09 -6.23 5.98
CA ILE A 53 -3.48 -5.85 5.69
C ILE A 53 -3.90 -4.82 6.75
N PRO A 54 -4.33 -3.60 6.37
CA PRO A 54 -4.74 -2.55 7.29
C PRO A 54 -6.16 -2.85 7.80
N ASN A 55 -6.26 -3.72 8.81
CA ASN A 55 -7.47 -3.96 9.58
C ASN A 55 -7.22 -3.67 11.06
N ILE A 56 -8.28 -3.60 11.87
CA ILE A 56 -8.19 -3.25 13.30
C ILE A 56 -7.32 -4.23 14.11
N PHE A 57 -7.23 -5.49 13.69
CA PHE A 57 -6.44 -6.50 14.38
C PHE A 57 -4.94 -6.41 14.07
N ASN A 58 -4.55 -5.65 13.04
CA ASN A 58 -3.16 -5.40 12.64
C ASN A 58 -2.66 -4.01 13.08
N VAL A 59 -3.37 -3.36 14.01
CA VAL A 59 -2.93 -2.14 14.70
C VAL A 59 -2.45 -2.54 16.10
N ALA A 60 -1.21 -2.20 16.42
CA ALA A 60 -0.61 -2.43 17.74
C ALA A 60 -0.82 -1.24 18.67
#